data_AF-A0A7J9JR43-F1
#
_entry.id   AF-A0A7J9JR43-F1
#
_cell.length_a   1.000
_cell.length_b   1.000
_cell.length_c   1.000
_cell.angle_alpha   90.00
_cell.angle_beta   90.00
_cell.angle_gamma   90.00
#
_symmetry.space_group_name_H-M   'P 1'
#
loop_
_entity.id
_entity.type
_entity.pdbx_description
1 polymer ?
#
loop_
_entity_poly.entity_id
_entity_poly.type
_entity_poly.pdbx_seq_one_letter_code
_entity_poly.pdbx_strand_id
1 'polypeptide(L)' 'MDRYHEEDVREVSPAETSYPKCVEINTASHLKKTAEVSLIKVTRFTNTISLVNPLSFMTKDPCPSARKSSKKSD' A
#
# COMPACT_ATOMS: atom_id res chain seq x y z
N MET A 1 21.08 18.43 -23.53
CA MET A 1 20.38 19.03 -22.37
C MET A 1 19.67 17.90 -21.66
N ASP A 2 20.41 17.22 -20.78
CA ASP A 2 19.87 16.17 -19.93
C ASP A 2 18.83 16.79 -19.02
N ARG A 3 17.57 16.42 -19.27
CA ARG A 3 16.45 16.83 -18.43
C ARG A 3 16.64 16.08 -17.11
N TYR A 4 17.14 16.75 -16.08
CA TYR A 4 17.20 16.21 -14.72
C TYR A 4 15.82 15.69 -14.32
N HIS A 5 15.65 14.38 -14.29
CA HIS A 5 14.51 13.74 -13.62
C HIS A 5 14.97 13.55 -12.18
N GLU A 6 14.66 14.52 -11.32
CA GLU A 6 14.78 14.30 -9.88
C GLU A 6 13.63 13.39 -9.47
N GLU A 7 13.98 12.14 -9.16
CA GLU A 7 13.07 11.15 -8.59
C GLU A 7 13.30 11.10 -7.07
N ASP A 8 12.28 11.46 -6.31
CA ASP A 8 12.25 11.34 -4.85
C ASP A 8 11.38 10.13 -4.49
N VAL A 9 12.03 9.04 -4.08
CA VAL A 9 11.33 7.81 -3.67
C VAL A 9 11.00 7.91 -2.19
N ARG A 10 9.71 7.80 -1.86
CA ARG A 10 9.20 7.82 -0.49
C ARG A 10 8.45 6.55 -0.15
N GLU A 11 8.37 6.26 1.14
CA GLU A 11 7.55 5.18 1.66
C GLU A 11 6.35 5.73 2.43
N VAL A 12 5.20 5.09 2.25
CA VAL A 12 3.95 5.41 2.95
C VAL A 12 3.52 4.19 3.77
N SER A 13 3.15 4.41 5.03
CA SER A 13 2.61 3.38 5.94
C SER A 13 1.23 3.78 6.49
N PRO A 14 0.36 2.82 6.84
CA PRO A 14 -0.87 3.12 7.56
C PRO A 14 -0.53 3.58 8.99
N ALA A 15 -1.03 4.74 9.39
CA ALA A 15 -0.81 5.29 10.74
C ALA A 15 -1.98 4.96 11.67
N GLU A 16 -3.20 5.32 11.26
CA GLU A 16 -4.41 5.17 12.07
C GLU A 16 -5.57 4.67 11.21
N THR A 17 -6.57 4.10 11.88
CA THR A 17 -7.79 3.59 11.26
C THR A 17 -9.00 4.25 11.92
N SER A 18 -9.98 4.64 11.12
CA SER A 18 -11.28 5.08 11.62
C SER A 18 -12.15 3.90 12.07
N TYR A 19 -11.72 2.66 11.83
CA TYR A 19 -12.49 1.47 12.11
C TYR A 19 -11.88 0.68 13.30
N PRO A 20 -12.48 0.75 14.49
CA PRO A 20 -11.87 0.22 15.72
C PRO A 20 -11.73 -1.31 15.75
N LYS A 21 -12.41 -2.03 14.84
CA LYS A 21 -12.28 -3.49 14.71
C LYS A 21 -11.14 -3.92 13.77
N CYS A 22 -10.59 -3.00 12.97
CA CYS A 22 -9.51 -3.23 12.01
C CYS A 22 -8.31 -2.35 12.36
N VAL A 23 -7.53 -2.77 13.36
CA VAL A 23 -6.41 -1.98 13.91
C VAL A 23 -5.06 -2.64 13.72
N GLU A 24 -5.03 -3.93 13.37
CA GLU A 24 -3.77 -4.68 13.31
C GLU A 24 -3.09 -4.48 11.96
N ILE A 25 -1.79 -4.29 11.96
CA ILE A 25 -0.99 -4.33 10.73
C ILE A 25 -0.44 -5.75 10.61
N ASN A 26 -0.56 -6.37 9.44
CA ASN A 26 -0.06 -7.73 9.23
C ASN A 26 1.45 -7.78 9.51
N THR A 27 1.86 -8.67 10.40
CA THR A 27 3.27 -8.80 10.80
C THR A 27 4.05 -9.80 9.95
N ALA A 28 3.37 -10.55 9.06
CA ALA A 28 3.99 -11.57 8.22
C ALA A 28 5.12 -11.00 7.35
N SER A 29 6.26 -11.68 7.35
CA SER A 29 7.48 -11.21 6.69
C SER A 29 7.39 -11.11 5.17
N HIS A 30 6.49 -11.87 4.55
CA HIS A 30 6.30 -11.90 3.10
C HIS A 30 5.39 -10.77 2.57
N LEU A 31 4.78 -9.97 3.44
CA LEU A 31 3.91 -8.87 3.05
C LEU A 31 4.61 -7.54 3.25
N LYS A 32 4.56 -6.69 2.22
CA LYS A 32 5.01 -5.29 2.32
C LYS A 32 4.03 -4.53 3.22
N LYS A 33 4.58 -3.83 4.22
CA LYS A 33 3.83 -3.02 5.19
C LYS A 33 3.78 -1.54 4.80
N THR A 34 4.64 -1.17 3.87
CA THR A 34 4.74 0.15 3.26
C THR A 34 4.50 0.06 1.77
N ALA A 35 4.02 1.16 1.20
CA ALA A 35 3.96 1.35 -0.24
C ALA A 35 5.01 2.37 -0.66
N GLU A 36 5.79 2.02 -1.68
CA GLU A 36 6.80 2.90 -2.25
C GLU A 36 6.14 3.80 -3.31
N VAL A 37 6.44 5.09 -3.26
CA VAL A 37 5.97 6.10 -4.20
C VAL A 37 7.15 6.88 -4.77
N SER A 38 7.33 6.78 -6.08
CA SER A 38 8.24 7.67 -6.82
C SER A 38 7.54 9.00 -7.08
N LEU A 39 8.05 10.05 -6.47
CA LEU A 39 7.66 11.43 -6.76
C LEU A 39 8.61 11.98 -7.81
N ILE A 40 8.18 11.96 -9.07
CA ILE A 40 8.98 12.49 -10.16
C ILE A 40 8.63 13.97 -10.32
N LYS A 41 9.60 14.86 -10.07
CA LYS A 41 9.41 16.30 -10.25
C LYS A 41 9.58 16.65 -11.74
N VAL A 42 8.57 16.35 -12.56
CA VAL A 42 8.62 16.71 -13.99
C VAL A 42 7.94 18.05 -14.23
N THR A 43 8.71 19.04 -14.69
CA THR A 43 8.25 20.41 -14.99
C THR A 43 7.23 20.53 -16.14
N ARG A 44 6.82 19.42 -16.78
CA ARG A 44 5.92 19.43 -17.96
C ARG A 44 4.84 18.35 -17.99
N PHE A 45 4.77 17.44 -17.01
CA PHE A 45 3.64 16.50 -16.93
C PHE A 45 2.55 17.09 -16.05
N THR A 46 1.31 17.06 -16.53
CA THR A 46 0.12 17.47 -15.79
C THR A 46 -0.37 16.39 -14.82
N ASN A 47 0.23 15.20 -14.86
CA ASN A 47 -0.20 14.07 -14.04
C ASN A 47 0.54 14.11 -12.69
N THR A 48 -0.11 14.74 -11.71
CA THR A 48 0.40 14.92 -10.34
C THR A 48 0.00 13.77 -9.41
N ILE A 49 -0.56 12.68 -9.95
CA ILE A 49 -1.10 11.55 -9.18
C ILE A 49 -0.21 10.33 -9.40
N SER A 50 0.37 9.82 -8.31
CA SER A 50 1.04 8.52 -8.28
C SER A 50 0.14 7.51 -7.58
N LEU A 51 -0.18 6.42 -8.27
CA LEU A 51 -0.93 5.29 -7.68
C LEU A 51 0.06 4.31 -7.05
N VAL A 52 -0.31 3.80 -5.88
CA VAL A 52 0.51 2.83 -5.13
C VAL A 52 -0.32 1.61 -4.75
N ASN A 53 0.37 0.53 -4.38
CA ASN A 53 -0.29 -0.67 -3.88
C ASN A 53 -1.12 -0.33 -2.63
N PRO A 54 -2.36 -0.85 -2.54
CA PRO A 54 -3.19 -0.61 -1.37
C PRO A 54 -2.56 -1.23 -0.11
N LEU A 55 -2.64 -0.49 0.99
CA LEU A 55 -2.26 -0.96 2.31
C LEU A 55 -3.53 -1.18 3.14
N SER A 56 -3.51 -2.15 4.04
CA SER A 56 -4.69 -2.54 4.81
C SER A 56 -4.38 -2.78 6.28
N PHE A 57 -5.38 -2.50 7.10
CA PHE A 57 -5.47 -3.01 8.46
C PHE A 57 -6.24 -4.34 8.47
N MET A 58 -5.93 -5.19 9.43
CA MET A 58 -6.54 -6.47 9.66
C MET A 58 -7.43 -6.45 10.90
N THR A 59 -8.46 -7.28 10.86
CA THR A 59 -9.23 -7.64 12.04
C THR A 59 -8.44 -8.65 12.87
N LYS A 60 -8.58 -8.57 14.20
CA LYS A 60 -8.02 -9.57 15.11
C LYS A 60 -8.53 -10.97 14.81
N ASP A 61 -9.84 -11.05 14.63
CA ASP A 61 -10.53 -12.30 14.34
C ASP A 61 -10.69 -12.47 12.82
N PRO A 62 -10.35 -13.64 12.26
CA PRO A 62 -10.56 -13.91 10.86
C PRO A 62 -12.06 -13.93 10.55
N CYS A 63 -12.44 -13.27 9.45
CA CYS A 63 -13.82 -13.27 9.01
C CYS A 63 -14.30 -14.71 8.77
N PRO A 64 -15.48 -15.13 9.28
CA PRO A 64 -15.98 -16.50 9.13
C PRO A 64 -16.06 -16.97 7.67
N SER A 65 -16.28 -16.05 6.72
CA SER A 65 -16.32 -16.34 5.28
C SER A 65 -14.95 -16.52 4.64
N ALA A 66 -13.86 -16.01 5.24
CA ALA A 66 -12.51 -16.10 4.68
C ALA A 66 -11.98 -17.53 4.62
N ARG A 67 -12.50 -18.45 5.44
CA ARG A 67 -12.16 -19.89 5.37
C ARG A 67 -12.64 -20.55 4.08
N LYS A 68 -13.61 -19.96 3.38
CA LYS A 68 -14.16 -20.51 2.13
C LYS A 68 -13.40 -20.04 0.88
N SER A 69 -12.60 -18.99 0.98
CA SER A 69 -11.90 -18.38 -0.17
C SER A 69 -10.47 -18.89 -0.37
N SER A 70 -9.94 -19.75 0.51
CA SER A 70 -8.60 -20.33 0.36
C SER A 70 -8.51 -21.47 -0.66
N LYS A 71 -9.64 -21.90 -1.24
CA LYS A 71 -9.65 -22.75 -2.43
C LYS A 71 -9.52 -21.88 -3.69
N LYS A 72 -8.30 -21.43 -3.99
CA LYS A 72 -7.93 -21.28 -5.39
C LYS A 72 -7.49 -22.66 -5.85
N SER A 73 -8.33 -23.33 -6.63
CA SER A 73 -7.91 -24.49 -7.40
C SER A 73 -6.81 -24.03 -8.36
N ASP A 74 -5.75 -24.82 -8.45
CA ASP A 74 -4.73 -24.77 -9.52
C ASP A 74 -5.40 -24.95 -10.89
#